data_AF-A0AAW1JEX0-F1
#
_entry.id   AF-A0AAW1JEX0-F1
#
_cell.length_a   1.000
_cell.length_b   1.000
_cell.length_c   1.000
_cell.angle_alpha   90.00
_cell.angle_beta   90.00
_cell.angle_gamma   90.00
#
_symmetry.space_group_name_H-M   'P 1'
#
loop_
_entity.id
_entity.type
_entity.pdbx_description
1 polymer ?
#
loop_
_entity_poly.entity_id
_entity_poly.type
_entity_poly.pdbx_seq_one_letter_code
_entity_poly.pdbx_strand_id
1 'polypeptide(L)'
;MKEHFEKVFWNEDEHEECEAEGNFHWEEGTDHCGIEPPNETEITTEINRLKNNKSTGENGIPAEEALKCGGEGLKQRIVSLINNVWKKEEMP
;
A
#
# COMPACT_ATOMS: atom_id res chain seq x y z
N MET A 1 -10.40 19.45 -30.88
CA MET A 1 -10.39 19.19 -29.42
C MET A 1 -10.28 17.72 -29.03
N LYS A 2 -10.66 16.74 -29.88
CA LYS A 2 -10.41 15.31 -29.59
C LYS A 2 -8.97 14.86 -29.87
N GLU A 3 -8.34 15.46 -30.87
CA GLU A 3 -6.99 15.07 -31.33
C GLU A 3 -5.87 15.41 -30.34
N HIS A 4 -6.10 16.34 -29.41
CA HIS A 4 -5.11 16.64 -28.37
C HIS A 4 -5.09 15.58 -27.26
N PHE A 5 -6.24 14.94 -26.98
CA PHE A 5 -6.35 13.92 -25.94
C PHE A 5 -5.72 12.59 -26.39
N GLU A 6 -5.90 12.17 -27.64
CA GLU A 6 -5.33 10.91 -28.14
C GLU A 6 -3.80 10.92 -28.18
N LYS A 7 -3.18 12.09 -28.38
CA LYS A 7 -1.72 12.23 -28.37
C LYS A 7 -1.10 12.15 -26.97
N VAL A 8 -1.85 12.42 -25.91
CA VAL A 8 -1.35 12.30 -24.52
C VAL A 8 -1.39 10.84 -24.06
N PHE A 9 -2.35 10.06 -24.56
CA PHE A 9 -2.49 8.65 -24.18
C PHE A 9 -1.64 7.68 -24.99
N TRP A 10 -1.24 8.05 -26.22
CA TRP A 10 -0.54 7.16 -27.16
C TRP A 10 0.80 7.71 -27.66
N ASN A 11 1.47 8.59 -26.91
CA ASN A 11 2.89 8.81 -27.14
C ASN A 11 3.67 7.76 -26.33
N GLU A 12 4.15 6.76 -27.06
CA GLU A 12 5.19 5.80 -26.66
C GLU A 12 6.55 6.50 -26.55
N ASP A 13 6.69 7.46 -25.62
CA ASP A 13 7.98 8.05 -25.26
C ASP A 13 8.37 7.59 -23.86
N GLU A 14 9.29 6.61 -23.88
CA GLU A 14 10.26 6.27 -22.84
C GLU A 14 9.68 6.06 -21.44
N HIS A 15 9.09 4.87 -21.29
CA HIS A 15 9.02 4.19 -20.00
C HIS A 15 10.45 4.01 -19.48
N GLU A 16 10.95 4.99 -18.73
CA GLU A 16 12.08 4.77 -17.83
C GLU A 16 11.62 3.68 -16.87
N GLU A 17 12.04 2.46 -17.18
CA GLU A 17 11.70 1.26 -16.44
C GLU A 17 12.09 1.50 -14.98
N CYS A 18 11.08 1.73 -14.14
CA CYS A 18 11.22 1.41 -12.75
C CYS A 18 11.44 -0.10 -12.72
N GLU A 19 12.70 -0.54 -12.70
CA GLU A 19 13.05 -1.91 -12.36
C GLU A 19 12.62 -2.16 -10.91
N ALA A 20 11.33 -2.42 -10.75
CA ALA A 20 10.83 -3.19 -9.64
C ALA A 20 11.00 -4.64 -10.06
N GLU A 21 12.21 -5.17 -9.89
CA GLU A 21 12.42 -6.60 -9.83
C GLU A 21 11.55 -7.17 -8.70
N GLY A 22 10.38 -7.63 -9.09
CA GLY A 22 9.37 -8.16 -8.21
C GLY A 22 8.42 -8.97 -9.05
N ASN A 23 8.86 -10.19 -9.39
CA ASN A 23 8.01 -11.23 -9.97
C ASN A 23 6.83 -11.48 -9.01
N PHE A 24 5.74 -10.72 -9.16
CA PHE A 24 4.54 -10.90 -8.35
C PHE A 24 3.71 -12.03 -8.97
N HIS A 25 4.18 -13.26 -8.74
CA HIS A 25 3.44 -14.47 -9.01
C HIS A 25 2.42 -14.65 -7.89
N TRP A 26 1.14 -14.42 -8.17
CA TRP A 26 0.08 -14.89 -7.29
C TRP A 26 0.03 -16.41 -7.43
N GLU A 27 0.70 -17.13 -6.53
CA GLU A 27 0.51 -18.58 -6.40
C GLU A 27 -0.92 -18.80 -5.88
N GLU A 28 -1.84 -19.08 -6.80
CA GLU A 28 -3.14 -19.64 -6.46
C GLU A 28 -2.91 -21.00 -5.81
N GLY A 29 -3.13 -21.07 -4.50
CA GLY A 29 -3.27 -22.34 -3.77
C GLY A 29 -2.09 -22.69 -2.88
N THR A 30 -1.96 -21.97 -1.77
CA THR A 30 -1.43 -22.57 -0.54
C THR A 30 -2.52 -22.52 0.52
N ASP A 31 -2.91 -23.68 0.99
CA ASP A 31 -3.76 -23.83 2.18
C ASP A 31 -3.10 -23.05 3.33
N HIS A 32 -3.82 -22.07 3.90
CA HIS A 32 -3.37 -21.10 4.90
C HIS A 32 -3.00 -21.72 6.27
N CYS A 33 -2.70 -23.02 6.31
CA CYS A 33 -2.35 -23.72 7.53
C CYS A 33 -0.87 -23.47 7.90
N GLY A 34 -0.60 -22.30 8.51
CA GLY A 34 0.69 -22.02 9.15
C GLY A 34 1.20 -20.59 9.07
N ILE A 35 0.48 -19.66 8.45
CA ILE A 35 0.91 -18.26 8.38
C ILE A 35 0.46 -17.55 9.67
N GLU A 36 1.43 -17.16 10.49
CA GLU A 36 1.19 -16.41 11.72
C GLU A 36 0.68 -14.99 11.41
N PRO A 37 -0.14 -14.40 12.30
CA PRO A 37 -0.55 -13.01 12.15
C PRO A 37 0.67 -12.07 12.17
N PRO A 38 0.62 -10.95 11.43
CA PRO A 38 1.72 -10.01 11.36
C PRO A 38 2.02 -9.39 12.73
N ASN A 39 3.30 -9.29 13.06
CA ASN A 39 3.76 -8.72 14.31
C ASN A 39 3.71 -7.18 14.27
N GLU A 40 3.56 -6.55 15.44
CA GLU A 40 3.53 -5.09 15.60
C GLU A 40 4.80 -4.42 15.04
N THR A 41 5.96 -5.02 15.24
CA THR A 41 7.24 -4.51 14.70
C THR A 41 7.26 -4.54 13.18
N GLU A 42 6.72 -5.60 12.56
CA GLU A 42 6.66 -5.75 11.10
C GLU A 42 5.73 -4.68 10.52
N ILE A 43 4.53 -4.55 11.10
CA ILE A 43 3.54 -3.54 10.70
C ILE A 43 4.13 -2.13 10.82
N THR A 44 4.81 -1.84 11.94
CA THR A 44 5.44 -0.53 12.16
C THR A 44 6.56 -0.27 11.17
N THR A 45 7.37 -1.28 10.86
CA THR A 45 8.43 -1.19 9.86
C THR A 45 7.85 -0.88 8.50
N GLU A 46 6.78 -1.55 8.09
CA GLU A 46 6.14 -1.30 6.81
C GLU A 46 5.45 0.07 6.73
N ILE A 47 4.83 0.54 7.81
CA ILE A 47 4.32 1.93 7.90
C ILE A 47 5.46 2.93 7.65
N ASN A 48 6.64 2.70 8.20
CA ASN A 48 7.79 3.57 8.00
C ASN A 48 8.33 3.50 6.55
N ARG A 49 8.26 2.32 5.91
CA ARG A 49 8.68 2.08 4.52
C ARG A 49 7.71 2.65 3.48
N LEU A 50 6.50 3.06 3.86
CA LEU A 50 5.57 3.74 2.94
C LEU A 50 6.30 4.89 2.22
N LYS A 51 6.34 4.84 0.88
CA LYS A 51 6.98 5.89 0.07
C LYS A 51 6.40 7.26 0.43
N ASN A 52 7.28 8.26 0.53
CA ASN A 52 6.86 9.66 0.66
C ASN A 52 6.36 10.17 -0.70
N ASN A 53 5.51 11.19 -0.68
CA ASN A 53 4.89 11.80 -1.85
C ASN A 53 3.84 10.90 -2.53
N LYS A 54 3.09 10.10 -1.75
CA LYS A 54 1.88 9.49 -2.29
C LYS A 54 0.83 10.58 -2.51
N SER A 55 -0.03 10.39 -3.50
CA SER A 55 -1.13 11.33 -3.76
C SER A 55 -1.95 11.50 -2.49
N THR A 56 -2.10 12.76 -2.10
CA THR A 56 -3.01 13.17 -1.04
C THR A 56 -4.42 12.74 -1.41
N GLY A 57 -5.16 12.20 -0.45
CA GLY A 57 -6.59 11.97 -0.64
C GLY A 57 -7.36 13.29 -0.77
N GLU A 58 -8.67 13.20 -0.85
CA GLU A 58 -9.59 14.37 -0.93
C GLU A 58 -9.34 15.40 0.19
N ASN A 59 -8.84 14.94 1.34
CA ASN A 59 -8.59 15.75 2.52
C ASN A 59 -7.25 16.51 2.48
N GLY A 60 -6.46 16.37 1.42
CA GLY A 60 -5.17 17.06 1.25
C GLY A 60 -4.03 16.58 2.16
N ILE A 61 -4.27 15.55 3.00
CA ILE A 61 -3.25 14.98 3.90
C ILE A 61 -2.65 13.73 3.23
N PRO A 62 -1.32 13.66 3.08
CA PRO A 62 -0.66 12.48 2.55
C PRO A 62 -0.83 11.30 3.51
N ALA A 63 -1.05 10.10 2.99
CA ALA A 63 -1.24 8.91 3.83
C ALA A 63 -0.03 8.66 4.74
N GLU A 64 1.16 8.94 4.25
CA GLU A 64 2.40 8.90 5.01
C GLU A 64 2.41 9.89 6.18
N GLU A 65 1.88 11.10 6.01
CA GLU A 65 1.88 12.11 7.07
C GLU A 65 0.89 11.72 8.17
N ALA A 66 -0.29 11.23 7.78
CA ALA A 66 -1.26 10.71 8.73
C ALA A 66 -0.73 9.50 9.52
N LEU A 67 -0.13 8.52 8.82
CA LEU A 67 0.27 7.25 9.43
C LEU A 67 1.62 7.32 10.15
N LYS A 68 2.60 8.09 9.64
CA LYS A 68 3.93 8.24 10.26
C LYS A 68 3.90 9.25 11.41
N CYS A 69 3.17 10.36 11.27
CA CYS A 69 3.14 11.43 12.27
C CYS A 69 1.98 11.29 13.27
N GLY A 70 0.98 10.44 13.01
CA GLY A 70 -0.21 10.26 13.87
C GLY A 70 0.04 9.68 15.27
N GLY A 71 1.29 9.41 15.63
CA GLY A 71 1.71 9.01 16.96
C GLY A 71 1.35 7.58 17.34
N GLU A 72 1.68 7.20 18.57
CA GLU A 72 1.60 5.82 19.06
C GLU A 72 0.17 5.27 19.08
N GLY A 73 -0.81 6.08 19.52
CA GLY A 73 -2.21 5.65 19.59
C GLY A 73 -2.82 5.31 18.23
N LEU A 74 -2.39 5.97 17.15
CA LEU A 74 -2.82 5.64 15.79
C LEU A 74 -2.16 4.34 15.32
N LYS A 75 -0.86 4.17 15.56
CA LYS A 75 -0.12 2.93 15.23
C LYS A 75 -0.78 1.71 15.87
N GLN A 76 -1.09 1.78 17.16
CA GLN A 76 -1.77 0.69 17.87
C GLN A 76 -3.15 0.36 17.27
N ARG A 77 -3.91 1.38 16.84
CA ARG A 77 -5.19 1.16 16.15
C ARG A 77 -5.02 0.47 14.81
N ILE A 78 -4.02 0.86 14.02
CA ILE A 78 -3.72 0.23 12.73
C ILE A 78 -3.29 -1.22 12.94
N VAL A 79 -2.40 -1.47 13.90
CA VAL A 79 -1.97 -2.83 14.28
C VAL A 79 -3.17 -3.68 14.69
N SER A 80 -4.07 -3.13 15.50
CA SER A 80 -5.29 -3.81 15.90
C SER A 80 -6.22 -4.08 14.71
N LEU A 81 -6.35 -3.12 13.80
CA LEU A 81 -7.17 -3.25 12.59
C LEU A 81 -6.65 -4.35 11.67
N ILE A 82 -5.37 -4.33 11.34
CA ILE A 82 -4.71 -5.34 10.49
C ILE A 82 -4.87 -6.73 11.11
N ASN A 83 -4.67 -6.86 12.42
CA ASN A 83 -4.88 -8.12 13.14
C ASN A 83 -6.36 -8.57 13.13
N ASN A 84 -7.30 -7.64 13.17
CA ASN A 84 -8.72 -7.98 13.10
C ASN A 84 -9.11 -8.46 11.70
N VAL A 85 -8.62 -7.80 10.64
CA VAL A 85 -8.80 -8.24 9.26
C VAL A 85 -8.17 -9.62 9.06
N TRP A 86 -6.96 -9.83 9.58
CA TRP A 86 -6.27 -11.12 9.51
C TRP A 86 -7.07 -12.26 10.17
N LYS A 87 -7.67 -12.00 11.34
CA LYS A 87 -8.42 -13.02 12.09
C LYS A 87 -9.81 -13.29 11.55
N LYS A 88 -10.46 -12.26 10.98
CA LYS A 88 -11.85 -12.34 10.53
C LYS A 88 -11.98 -12.58 9.03
N GLU A 89 -10.90 -12.34 8.29
CA GLU A 89 -10.88 -12.38 6.82
C GLU A 89 -11.94 -11.44 6.20
N GLU A 90 -12.31 -10.37 6.91
CA GLU A 90 -13.33 -9.40 6.53
C GLU A 90 -12.73 -7.99 6.51
N MET A 91 -13.05 -7.23 5.46
CA MET A 91 -12.68 -5.81 5.38
C MET A 91 -13.52 -4.96 6.34
N PRO A 92 -12.92 -3.95 7.02
CA PRO A 92 -13.65 -3.06 7.91
C PRO A 92 -14.56 -2.07 7.20
#